data_AF-X1A3U0-F1
#
_entry.id   AF-X1A3U0-F1
#
_cell.length_a   1.000
_cell.length_b   1.000
_cell.length_c   1.000
_cell.angle_alpha   90.00
_cell.angle_beta   90.00
_cell.angle_gamma   90.00
#
_symmetry.space_group_name_H-M   'P 1'
#
loop_
_entity.id
_entity.type
_entity.pdbx_description
1 polymer ?
#
loop_
_entity_poly.entity_id
_entity_poly.type
_entity_poly.pdbx_seq_one_letter_code
_entity_poly.pdbx_strand_id
1 'polypeptide(L)' 'MLNIIVCGALGRMGKEITFKVHQAKGMKLIGAIEARHHASLGKEIEKGIEVIPDLEEAIRPDTV' A
#
# COMPACT_ATOMS: atom_id res chain seq x y z
N MET A 1 0.13 -5.29 16.32
CA MET A 1 0.68 -5.17 14.96
C MET A 1 0.08 -3.91 14.36
N LEU A 2 0.90 -3.02 13.79
CA LEU A 2 0.45 -1.78 13.17
C LEU A 2 0.16 -2.03 11.70
N ASN A 3 -1.07 -1.76 11.29
CA ASN A 3 -1.51 -1.86 9.91
C ASN A 3 -1.18 -0.55 9.18
N ILE A 4 -0.46 -0.64 8.08
CA ILE A 4 0.05 0.50 7.33
C ILE A 4 -0.57 0.52 5.93
N ILE A 5 -1.05 1.69 5.53
CA ILE A 5 -1.38 2.02 4.14
C ILE A 5 -0.40 3.08 3.68
N VAL A 6 0.18 2.90 2.49
CA VAL A 6 1.15 3.86 1.93
C VAL A 6 0.52 4.63 0.78
N CYS A 7 0.45 5.97 0.91
CA CYS A 7 0.04 6.86 -0.17
C CYS A 7 1.23 7.28 -1.03
N GLY A 8 1.02 7.39 -2.35
CA GLY A 8 2.12 7.64 -3.28
C GLY A 8 3.06 6.44 -3.39
N ALA A 9 2.52 5.23 -3.26
CA ALA A 9 3.28 3.99 -3.08
C ALA A 9 4.25 3.68 -4.24
N LEU A 10 3.99 4.21 -5.43
CA LEU A 10 4.82 3.99 -6.62
C LEU A 10 5.89 5.08 -6.81
N GLY A 11 5.78 6.17 -6.06
CA GLY A 11 6.79 7.23 -5.98
C GLY A 11 8.08 6.78 -5.29
N ARG A 12 9.11 7.63 -5.35
CA ARG A 12 10.44 7.34 -4.78
C ARG A 12 10.37 7.02 -3.29
N MET A 13 9.66 7.85 -2.51
CA MET A 13 9.49 7.64 -1.07
C MET A 13 8.52 6.52 -0.74
N GLY A 14 7.43 6.38 -1.51
CA GLY A 14 6.48 5.29 -1.30
C GLY A 14 7.15 3.92 -1.36
N LYS A 15 8.00 3.69 -2.37
CA LYS A 15 8.78 2.46 -2.52
C LYS A 15 9.74 2.20 -1.35
N GLU A 16 10.38 3.25 -0.83
CA GLU A 16 11.28 3.12 0.32
C GLU A 16 10.51 2.80 1.60
N ILE A 17 9.34 3.40 1.78
CA ILE A 17 8.46 3.16 2.94
C ILE A 17 7.92 1.73 2.88
N THR A 18 7.39 1.28 1.73
CA THR A 18 6.87 -0.09 1.59
C THR A 18 7.96 -1.13 1.86
N PHE A 19 9.18 -0.92 1.35
CA PHE A 19 10.33 -1.77 1.64
C PHE A 19 10.66 -1.84 3.13
N LYS A 20 10.66 -0.70 3.83
CA LYS A 20 10.91 -0.64 5.28
C LYS A 20 9.81 -1.29 6.11
N VAL A 21 8.55 -1.10 5.73
CA VAL A 21 7.40 -1.74 6.39
C VAL A 21 7.50 -3.26 6.28
N HIS A 22 7.87 -3.78 5.11
CA HIS A 22 8.06 -5.23 4.89
C HIS A 22 9.14 -5.84 5.80
N GLN A 23 10.20 -5.08 6.12
CA GLN A 23 11.27 -5.54 7.02
C GLN A 23 10.98 -5.32 8.51
N ALA A 24 10.02 -4.44 8.85
CA ALA A 24 9.78 -4.03 10.22
C ALA A 24 8.97 -5.07 10.99
N LYS A 25 9.51 -5.54 12.12
CA LYS A 25 8.76 -6.39 13.05
C LYS A 25 7.63 -5.58 13.67
N GLY A 26 6.42 -6.16 13.66
CA GLY A 26 5.24 -5.55 14.28
C GLY A 26 4.49 -4.57 13.37
N MET A 27 4.90 -4.40 12.12
CA MET A 27 4.15 -3.67 11.09
C MET A 27 3.68 -4.62 9.99
N LYS A 28 2.59 -4.27 9.32
CA LYS A 28 2.05 -5.00 8.17
C LYS A 28 1.56 -4.00 7.14
N LEU A 29 2.03 -4.12 5.89
CA LEU A 29 1.45 -3.37 4.78
C LEU A 29 0.09 -4.02 4.44
N ILE A 30 -0.98 -3.24 4.52
CA ILE A 30 -2.35 -3.71 4.23
C ILE A 30 -2.99 -3.01 3.04
N GLY A 31 -2.33 -1.99 2.49
CA GLY A 31 -2.83 -1.27 1.33
C GLY A 31 -1.80 -0.31 0.75
N ALA A 32 -2.01 0.06 -0.50
CA ALA A 32 -1.18 1.00 -1.21
C ALA A 32 -2.04 1.85 -2.13
N ILE A 33 -1.86 3.16 -2.07
CA ILE A 33 -2.64 4.09 -2.89
C ILE A 33 -1.76 5.00 -3.74
N GLU A 34 -2.30 5.43 -4.87
CA GLU A 34 -1.66 6.35 -5.80
C GLU A 34 -2.72 7.24 -6.48
N ALA A 35 -2.31 8.32 -7.14
CA ALA A 35 -3.25 9.19 -7.85
C ALA A 35 -4.11 8.42 -8.89
N ARG A 36 -5.39 8.81 -9.03
CA ARG A 36 -6.39 8.22 -9.96
C ARG A 36 -5.96 8.06 -11.42
N HIS A 37 -4.96 8.82 -11.87
CA HIS A 37 -4.46 8.80 -13.24
C HIS A 37 -3.05 8.22 -13.36
N HIS A 38 -2.53 7.57 -12.32
CA HIS A 38 -1.22 6.96 -12.37
C HIS A 38 -1.23 5.75 -13.31
N ALA A 39 -0.27 5.68 -14.24
CA ALA A 39 -0.20 4.66 -15.30
C ALA A 39 0.06 3.22 -14.80
N SER A 40 0.05 3.01 -13.48
CA SER A 40 0.39 1.72 -12.86
C SER A 40 -0.53 1.38 -11.69
N LEU A 41 -1.72 1.97 -11.65
CA LEU A 41 -2.81 1.45 -10.82
C LEU A 41 -3.12 0.00 -11.20
N GLY A 42 -3.57 -0.80 -10.23
CA GLY A 42 -3.76 -2.25 -10.37
C GLY A 42 -2.46 -3.06 -10.33
N LYS A 43 -1.30 -2.42 -10.19
CA LYS A 43 -0.04 -3.12 -9.99
C LYS A 43 0.00 -3.74 -8.59
N GLU A 44 0.26 -5.04 -8.53
CA GLU A 44 0.59 -5.73 -7.28
C GLU A 44 2.02 -5.37 -6.84
N ILE A 45 2.17 -4.89 -5.60
CA ILE A 45 3.48 -4.52 -5.02
C ILE A 45 3.93 -5.45 -3.90
N GLU A 46 3.00 -6.20 -3.32
CA GLU A 46 3.20 -7.27 -2.36
C GLU A 46 2.05 -8.26 -2.52
N LYS A 47 2.23 -9.52 -2.14
CA LYS A 47 1.23 -10.57 -2.36
C LYS A 47 -0.14 -10.17 -1.80
N GLY A 48 -1.11 -9.97 -2.68
CA GLY A 48 -2.48 -9.55 -2.35
C GLY A 48 -2.65 -8.05 -2.09
N ILE A 49 -1.63 -7.22 -2.35
CA ILE A 49 -1.66 -5.77 -2.20
C ILE A 49 -1.48 -5.11 -3.57
N GLU A 50 -2.62 -4.74 -4.17
CA GLU A 50 -2.68 -3.93 -5.39
C GLU A 50 -2.66 -2.44 -5.07
N VAL A 51 -2.05 -1.64 -5.93
CA VAL A 51 -2.08 -0.18 -5.82
C VAL A 51 -3.38 0.36 -6.40
N ILE A 52 -4.20 0.97 -5.56
CA ILE A 52 -5.54 1.46 -5.90
C ILE A 52 -5.64 2.98 -5.72
N PRO A 53 -6.63 3.65 -6.31
CA PRO A 53 -6.70 5.10 -6.25
C PRO A 53 -7.54 5.66 -5.09
N ASP A 54 -8.08 4.78 -4.24
CA ASP A 54 -9.12 5.11 -3.28
C ASP A 54 -8.77 4.57 -1.89
N LEU A 55 -8.82 5.46 -0.88
CA LEU A 55 -8.40 5.12 0.48
C LEU A 55 -9.49 4.32 1.20
N GLU A 56 -10.76 4.66 0.98
CA GLU A 56 -11.89 3.93 1.55
C GLU A 56 -11.89 2.47 1.09
N GLU A 57 -11.53 2.22 -0.17
CA GLU A 57 -11.31 0.88 -0.69
C GLU A 57 -10.12 0.16 -0.03
N ALA A 58 -9.06 0.89 0.33
CA ALA A 58 -7.88 0.33 1.00
C ALA A 58 -8.14 -0.02 2.48
N ILE A 59 -9.15 0.59 3.11
CA ILE A 59 -9.45 0.43 4.55
C ILE A 59 -10.47 -0.71 4.80
N ARG A 60 -10.83 -1.53 3.79
CA ARG A 60 -11.95 -2.49 3.93
C ARG A 60 -11.86 -3.38 5.21
N PRO A 61 -12.96 -3.47 5.99
CA PRO A 61 -12.98 -4.09 7.33
C PRO A 61 -12.63 -5.58 7.40
N ASP A 62 -12.73 -6.30 6.28
CA ASP A 62 -12.61 -7.77 6.24
C ASP A 62 -11.15 -8.27 6.24
N THR A 63 -10.18 -7.39 6.49
CA THR A 63 -8.74 -7.65 6.40
C THR A 63 -8.05 -7.85 7.76
N VAL A 64 -8.82 -8.05 8.84
CA VAL A 64 -8.32 -8.21 10.23
C VAL A 64 -8.52 -9.62 10.76
#